data_AF-A0A8S3FDS5-F1
#
_entry.id   AF-A0A8S3FDS5-F1
#
_cell.length_a   1.000
_cell.length_b   1.000
_cell.length_c   1.000
_cell.angle_alpha   90.00
_cell.angle_beta   90.00
_cell.angle_gamma   90.00
#
_symmetry.space_group_name_H-M   'P 1'
#
loop_
_entity.id
_entity.type
_entity.pdbx_description
1 polymer ?
#
loop_
_entity_poly.entity_id
_entity_poly.type
_entity_poly.pdbx_seq_one_letter_code
_entity_poly.pdbx_strand_id
1 'polypeptide(L)'
;ICHTIQKSYKLPVKLVARSYQQPISATIAGQCKITLGANKPVTDLSRVFPELSTGDSNQQQGLTVRFYGSVENVSILASSKSQKYRFQSDSLASIWLFSNLLIERLSASSSIDFEFGDPLPLNDYFSIIDRHYELR
;
A
#
# COMPACT_ATOMS: atom_id res chain seq x y z
N ILE A 1 -43.12 11.32 -9.86
CA ILE A 1 -42.03 11.36 -8.84
C ILE A 1 -40.98 10.35 -9.32
N CYS A 2 -39.76 10.80 -9.61
CA CYS A 2 -38.69 9.95 -10.13
C CYS A 2 -37.76 9.57 -8.98
N HIS A 3 -37.52 8.27 -8.80
CA HIS A 3 -36.59 7.75 -7.80
C HIS A 3 -35.46 7.01 -8.49
N THR A 4 -34.22 7.31 -8.10
CA THR A 4 -33.03 6.58 -8.51
C THR A 4 -32.56 5.74 -7.35
N ILE A 5 -32.23 4.47 -7.59
CA ILE A 5 -31.65 3.57 -6.60
C ILE A 5 -30.20 3.29 -7.00
N GLN A 6 -29.27 3.48 -6.07
CA GLN A 6 -27.84 3.23 -6.26
C GLN A 6 -27.34 2.20 -5.24
N LYS A 7 -26.44 1.33 -5.68
CA LYS A 7 -25.75 0.36 -4.82
C LYS A 7 -24.27 0.29 -5.19
N SER A 8 -23.41 0.12 -4.19
CA SER A 8 -21.95 0.07 -4.36
C SER A 8 -21.38 -1.26 -3.86
N TYR A 9 -20.36 -1.76 -4.53
CA TYR A 9 -19.67 -3.01 -4.20
C TYR A 9 -18.16 -2.80 -4.21
N LYS A 10 -17.46 -3.44 -3.27
CA LYS A 10 -15.98 -3.44 -3.24
C LYS A 10 -15.44 -4.60 -4.06
N LEU A 11 -14.50 -4.31 -4.95
CA LEU A 11 -13.85 -5.31 -5.78
C LEU A 11 -12.64 -5.92 -5.06
N PRO A 12 -12.39 -7.24 -5.19
CA PRO A 12 -11.21 -7.88 -4.61
C PRO A 12 -9.89 -7.37 -5.21
N VAL A 13 -8.87 -7.12 -4.37
CA VAL A 13 -7.55 -6.63 -4.82
C VAL A 13 -6.82 -7.61 -5.76
N LYS A 14 -7.10 -8.91 -5.65
CA LYS A 14 -6.56 -9.95 -6.55
C LYS A 14 -6.93 -9.76 -8.03
N LEU A 15 -7.91 -8.90 -8.33
CA LEU A 15 -8.29 -8.56 -9.70
C LEU A 15 -7.31 -7.56 -10.35
N VAL A 16 -6.59 -6.79 -9.53
CA VAL A 16 -5.74 -5.69 -10.02
C VAL A 16 -4.27 -5.92 -9.72
N ALA A 17 -3.93 -6.75 -8.73
CA ALA A 17 -2.55 -7.01 -8.34
C ALA A 17 -2.30 -8.48 -7.95
N ARG A 18 -1.04 -8.88 -8.05
CA ARG A 18 -0.52 -10.18 -7.61
C ARG A 18 0.74 -10.01 -6.78
N SER A 19 1.07 -11.04 -6.00
CA SER A 19 2.38 -11.10 -5.33
C SER A 19 3.50 -11.14 -6.37
N TYR A 20 4.63 -10.54 -6.03
CA TYR A 20 5.81 -10.52 -6.89
C TYR A 20 7.06 -10.77 -6.06
N GLN A 21 7.68 -11.94 -6.26
CA GLN A 21 8.95 -12.29 -5.64
C GLN A 21 10.10 -11.58 -6.38
N GLN A 22 10.41 -10.36 -5.96
CA GLN A 22 11.72 -9.73 -6.21
C GLN A 22 12.44 -9.60 -4.86
N PRO A 23 13.78 -9.68 -4.82
CA PRO A 23 14.51 -9.46 -3.58
C PRO A 23 14.24 -8.05 -3.08
N ILE A 24 13.77 -7.94 -1.84
CA ILE A 24 13.55 -6.69 -1.12
C ILE A 24 14.93 -6.11 -0.80
N SER A 25 15.61 -5.56 -1.79
CA SER A 25 16.88 -4.86 -1.62
C SER A 25 16.61 -3.36 -1.50
N ALA A 26 17.17 -2.74 -0.46
CA ALA A 26 17.07 -1.30 -0.20
C ALA A 26 17.58 -0.42 -1.36
N THR A 27 18.31 -1.00 -2.31
CA THR A 27 18.89 -0.33 -3.49
C THR A 27 17.87 -0.14 -4.63
N ILE A 28 16.73 -0.83 -4.60
CA ILE A 28 15.59 -0.62 -5.53
C ILE A 28 14.41 -0.03 -4.73
N ALA A 29 14.72 0.91 -3.82
CA ALA A 29 13.68 1.64 -3.13
C ALA A 29 13.10 2.66 -4.11
N GLY A 30 11.86 2.42 -4.56
CA GLY A 30 11.13 3.39 -5.37
C GLY A 30 11.17 4.78 -4.73
N GLN A 31 11.15 5.81 -5.57
CA GLN A 31 11.39 7.19 -5.15
C GLN A 31 10.38 7.66 -4.10
N CYS A 32 9.12 7.25 -4.26
CA CYS A 32 8.04 7.58 -3.35
C CYS A 32 8.01 6.64 -2.15
N LYS A 33 8.00 7.22 -0.94
CA LYS A 33 7.94 6.48 0.32
C LYS A 33 6.91 7.11 1.25
N ILE A 34 6.04 6.29 1.82
CA ILE A 34 5.11 6.69 2.88
C ILE A 34 5.29 5.73 4.04
N THR A 35 5.44 6.27 5.24
CA THR A 35 5.50 5.48 6.46
C THR A 35 4.32 5.83 7.36
N LEU A 36 3.59 4.81 7.81
CA LEU A 36 2.52 4.90 8.80
C LEU A 36 3.01 4.29 10.12
N GLY A 37 2.99 5.06 11.20
CA GLY A 37 3.10 4.56 12.56
C GLY A 37 1.75 4.06 13.06
N ALA A 38 1.75 2.92 13.75
CA ALA A 38 0.57 2.36 14.39
C ALA A 38 0.75 2.37 15.91
N ASN A 39 -0.35 2.57 16.65
CA ASN A 39 -0.36 2.52 18.12
C ASN A 39 -0.36 1.10 18.71
N LYS A 40 -0.49 0.07 17.87
CA LYS A 40 -0.54 -1.36 18.25
C LYS A 40 0.61 -2.16 17.63
N PRO A 41 0.93 -3.34 18.18
CA PRO A 41 1.94 -4.22 17.60
C PRO A 41 1.64 -4.55 16.13
N VAL A 42 2.67 -4.49 15.30
CA VAL A 42 2.60 -4.84 13.88
C VAL A 42 1.99 -6.23 13.70
N THR A 43 0.88 -6.26 12.97
CA THR A 43 0.28 -7.50 12.47
C THR A 43 1.03 -7.98 11.23
N ASP A 44 1.24 -9.30 11.16
CA ASP A 44 1.84 -10.00 10.03
C ASP A 44 1.12 -9.68 8.71
N LEU A 45 1.89 -9.26 7.70
CA LEU A 45 1.35 -8.88 6.39
C LEU A 45 0.67 -10.04 5.67
N SER A 46 1.08 -11.28 5.94
CA SER A 46 0.41 -12.47 5.38
C SER A 46 -1.01 -12.64 5.92
N ARG A 47 -1.29 -12.17 7.13
CA ARG A 47 -2.64 -12.17 7.71
C ARG A 47 -3.48 -11.00 7.21
N VAL A 48 -2.84 -9.86 6.94
CA VAL A 48 -3.52 -8.68 6.39
C VAL A 48 -3.86 -8.89 4.91
N PHE A 49 -2.97 -9.49 4.13
CA PHE A 49 -3.12 -9.76 2.70
C PHE A 49 -2.93 -11.25 2.36
N PRO A 50 -3.83 -12.13 2.83
CA PRO A 50 -3.70 -13.57 2.61
C PRO A 50 -3.67 -13.93 1.12
N GLU A 51 -4.44 -13.23 0.30
CA GLU A 51 -4.53 -13.44 -1.13
C GLU A 51 -3.29 -13.00 -1.92
N LEU A 52 -2.38 -12.25 -1.29
CA LEU A 52 -1.11 -11.81 -1.87
C LEU A 52 0.09 -12.48 -1.17
N SER A 53 -0.15 -13.40 -0.25
CA SER A 53 0.91 -14.15 0.42
C SER A 53 1.39 -15.30 -0.46
N THR A 54 2.71 -15.47 -0.58
CA THR A 54 3.30 -16.51 -1.44
C THR A 54 3.56 -17.83 -0.68
N GLY A 55 3.12 -17.93 0.58
CA GLY A 55 3.33 -19.11 1.44
C GLY A 55 4.73 -19.22 2.07
N ASP A 56 5.66 -18.33 1.71
CA ASP A 56 7.01 -18.30 2.27
C ASP A 56 7.02 -17.67 3.67
N SER A 57 7.55 -18.40 4.66
CA SER A 57 7.69 -17.93 6.05
C SER A 57 8.59 -16.71 6.21
N ASN A 58 9.49 -16.44 5.24
CA ASN A 58 10.38 -15.28 5.26
C ASN A 58 9.69 -13.96 4.83
N GLN A 59 8.46 -13.99 4.33
CA GLN A 59 7.71 -12.79 3.87
C GLN A 59 6.80 -12.19 4.95
N GLN A 60 6.85 -12.65 6.20
CA GLN A 60 5.97 -12.17 7.28
C GLN A 60 6.08 -10.66 7.55
N GLN A 61 7.25 -10.07 7.27
CA GLN A 61 7.54 -8.65 7.52
C GLN A 61 7.67 -7.82 6.24
N GLY A 62 7.56 -8.43 5.06
CA GLY A 62 7.78 -7.75 3.78
C GLY A 62 6.97 -8.40 2.67
N LEU A 63 6.14 -7.60 2.01
CA LEU A 63 5.28 -8.02 0.91
C LEU A 63 5.53 -7.12 -0.30
N THR A 64 5.89 -7.72 -1.43
CA THR A 64 6.04 -7.00 -2.71
C THR A 64 4.92 -7.43 -3.65
N VAL A 65 4.23 -6.46 -4.22
CA VAL A 65 3.07 -6.65 -5.09
C VAL A 65 3.24 -5.90 -6.39
N ARG A 66 2.69 -6.46 -7.47
CA ARG A 66 2.73 -5.88 -8.81
C ARG A 66 1.32 -5.81 -9.39
N PHE A 67 0.99 -4.68 -10.00
CA PHE A 67 -0.25 -4.50 -10.74
C PHE A 67 -0.26 -5.27 -12.06
N TYR A 68 -1.41 -5.81 -12.47
CA TYR A 68 -1.54 -6.40 -13.80
C TYR A 68 -1.41 -5.32 -14.88
N GLY A 69 -0.63 -5.60 -15.94
CA GLY A 69 -0.41 -4.66 -17.05
C GLY A 69 0.54 -3.51 -16.74
N SER A 70 1.13 -3.45 -15.54
CA SER A 70 2.15 -2.47 -15.17
C SER A 70 3.47 -3.16 -14.81
N VAL A 71 4.57 -2.44 -15.00
CA VAL A 71 5.91 -2.83 -14.52
C VAL A 71 6.14 -2.40 -13.07
N GLU A 72 5.31 -1.49 -12.56
CA GLU A 72 5.44 -0.90 -11.23
C GLU A 72 5.20 -1.92 -10.13
N ASN A 73 6.04 -1.81 -9.10
CA ASN A 73 5.98 -2.63 -7.90
C ASN A 73 5.68 -1.76 -6.69
N VAL A 74 4.93 -2.30 -5.74
CA VAL A 74 4.74 -1.70 -4.42
C VAL A 74 5.32 -2.66 -3.39
N SER A 75 6.25 -2.15 -2.58
CA SER A 75 6.86 -2.89 -1.49
C SER A 75 6.28 -2.38 -0.16
N ILE A 76 5.71 -3.29 0.61
CA ILE A 76 5.12 -3.05 1.93
C ILE A 76 6.04 -3.70 2.96
N LEU A 77 6.59 -2.90 3.85
CA LEU A 77 7.51 -3.34 4.89
C LEU A 77 6.86 -3.08 6.24
N ALA A 78 6.81 -4.10 7.08
CA ALA A 78 6.20 -4.04 8.39
C ALA A 78 7.27 -4.27 9.46
N SER A 79 7.57 -3.24 10.25
CA SER A 79 8.65 -3.28 11.23
C SER A 79 8.09 -3.44 12.64
N SER A 80 8.18 -4.66 13.19
CA SER A 80 7.74 -4.98 14.55
C SER A 80 8.46 -4.20 15.65
N LYS A 81 9.73 -3.80 15.40
CA LYS A 81 10.51 -3.01 16.36
C LYS A 81 10.03 -1.56 16.48
N SER A 82 9.57 -0.97 15.38
CA SER A 82 9.21 0.45 15.33
C SER A 82 7.70 0.69 15.26
N GLN A 83 6.89 -0.37 15.19
CA GLN A 83 5.43 -0.29 14.97
C GLN A 83 5.06 0.55 13.74
N LYS A 84 5.85 0.42 12.68
CA LYS A 84 5.68 1.18 11.44
C LYS A 84 5.45 0.27 10.24
N TYR A 85 4.55 0.70 9.38
CA TYR A 85 4.30 0.17 8.04
C TYR A 85 4.85 1.15 7.02
N ARG A 86 5.78 0.71 6.19
CA ARG A 86 6.39 1.53 5.14
C ARG A 86 6.00 1.01 3.77
N PHE A 87 5.48 1.89 2.94
CA PHE A 87 5.16 1.64 1.55
C PHE A 87 6.20 2.31 0.66
N GLN A 88 6.65 1.61 -0.36
CA GLN A 88 7.64 2.11 -1.31
C GLN A 88 7.21 1.74 -2.73
N SER A 89 7.26 2.69 -3.64
CA SER A 89 6.98 2.48 -5.06
C SER A 89 7.59 3.62 -5.88
N ASP A 90 7.61 3.47 -7.19
CA ASP A 90 8.00 4.54 -8.11
C ASP A 90 6.91 5.61 -8.25
N SER A 91 5.67 5.27 -7.92
CA SER A 91 4.51 6.14 -8.05
C SER A 91 3.72 6.25 -6.74
N LEU A 92 3.37 7.49 -6.38
CA LEU A 92 2.50 7.78 -5.23
C LEU A 92 1.10 7.16 -5.42
N ALA A 93 0.59 7.14 -6.66
CA ALA A 93 -0.71 6.57 -6.97
C ALA A 93 -0.75 5.05 -6.68
N SER A 94 0.35 4.36 -6.97
CA SER A 94 0.48 2.92 -6.70
C SER A 94 0.50 2.60 -5.21
N ILE A 95 1.03 3.49 -4.37
CA ILE A 95 1.02 3.35 -2.90
C ILE A 95 -0.41 3.48 -2.33
N TRP A 96 -1.22 4.40 -2.87
CA TRP A 96 -2.53 4.75 -2.33
C TRP A 96 -3.48 3.55 -2.16
N LEU A 97 -3.49 2.62 -3.11
CA LEU A 97 -4.39 1.46 -3.03
C LEU A 97 -4.05 0.58 -1.83
N PHE A 98 -2.77 0.26 -1.67
CA PHE A 98 -2.33 -0.66 -0.62
C PHE A 98 -2.33 -0.02 0.76
N SER A 99 -2.05 1.28 0.87
CA SER A 99 -2.14 1.99 2.15
C SER A 99 -3.58 2.04 2.66
N ASN A 100 -4.55 2.37 1.81
CA ASN A 100 -5.97 2.37 2.20
C ASN A 100 -6.47 0.97 2.55
N LEU A 101 -6.10 -0.05 1.77
CA LEU A 101 -6.49 -1.43 2.10
C LEU A 101 -5.90 -1.89 3.43
N LEU A 102 -4.65 -1.52 3.74
CA LEU A 102 -4.02 -1.84 5.01
C LEU A 102 -4.77 -1.19 6.17
N ILE A 103 -5.05 0.11 6.07
CA ILE A 103 -5.81 0.86 7.09
C ILE A 103 -7.19 0.22 7.27
N GLU A 104 -7.93 -0.02 6.18
CA GLU A 104 -9.27 -0.61 6.23
C GLU A 104 -9.28 -1.98 6.94
N ARG A 105 -8.37 -2.88 6.57
CA ARG A 105 -8.34 -4.24 7.13
C ARG A 105 -7.90 -4.27 8.59
N LEU A 106 -6.96 -3.40 8.96
CA LEU A 106 -6.48 -3.31 10.34
C LEU A 106 -7.52 -2.64 11.24
N SER A 107 -8.16 -1.56 10.79
CA SER A 107 -9.25 -0.90 11.53
C SER A 107 -10.49 -1.79 11.65
N ALA A 108 -10.73 -2.70 10.70
CA ALA A 108 -11.82 -3.67 10.80
C ALA A 108 -11.56 -4.78 11.83
N SER A 109 -10.31 -5.17 12.04
CA SER A 109 -9.94 -6.23 12.98
C SER A 109 -9.68 -5.71 14.40
N SER A 110 -9.29 -4.44 14.55
CA SER A 110 -9.04 -3.84 15.86
C SER A 110 -9.05 -2.30 15.80
N SER A 111 -9.27 -1.63 16.93
CA SER A 111 -9.19 -0.17 17.05
C SER A 111 -7.75 0.36 16.95
N ILE A 112 -7.19 0.37 15.74
CA ILE A 112 -5.84 0.90 15.46
C ILE A 112 -5.96 2.31 14.91
N ASP A 113 -5.11 3.19 15.44
CA ASP A 113 -4.91 4.53 14.91
C ASP A 113 -3.59 4.58 14.14
N PHE A 114 -3.59 5.34 13.05
CA PHE A 114 -2.44 5.51 12.18
C PHE A 114 -2.00 6.97 12.15
N GLU A 115 -0.70 7.18 12.28
CA GLU A 115 -0.06 8.49 12.17
C GLU A 115 1.02 8.44 11.08
N PHE A 116 1.30 9.57 10.44
CA PHE A 116 2.41 9.61 9.48
C PHE A 116 3.74 9.59 10.23
N GLY A 117 4.56 8.58 9.94
CA GLY A 117 5.85 8.37 10.59
C GLY A 117 7.00 9.17 9.98
N ASP A 118 6.81 9.68 8.77
CA ASP A 118 7.75 10.51 7.99
C ASP A 118 6.95 11.66 7.34
N PRO A 119 7.59 12.79 6.95
CA PRO A 119 6.94 13.86 6.20
C PRO A 119 6.30 13.36 4.90
N LEU A 120 5.18 13.96 4.51
CA LEU A 120 4.51 13.62 3.25
C LEU A 120 5.40 13.97 2.05
N PRO A 121 5.45 13.12 1.00
CA PRO A 121 6.22 13.37 -0.22
C PRO A 121 5.53 14.44 -1.10
N LEU A 122 5.44 15.67 -0.60
CA LEU A 122 4.73 16.77 -1.28
C LEU A 122 5.38 17.17 -2.60
N ASN A 123 6.71 17.07 -2.71
CA ASN A 123 7.42 17.35 -3.95
C ASN A 123 6.98 16.40 -5.08
N ASP A 124 6.92 15.10 -4.80
CA ASP A 124 6.46 14.10 -5.77
C ASP A 124 4.99 14.36 -6.15
N TYR A 125 4.15 14.69 -5.17
CA TYR A 125 2.74 15.05 -5.40
C TYR A 125 2.60 16.25 -6.33
N PHE A 126 3.30 17.36 -6.09
CA PHE A 126 3.21 18.55 -6.94
C PHE A 126 3.77 18.32 -8.35
N SER A 127 4.85 17.54 -8.48
CA SER A 127 5.39 17.19 -9.80
C SER A 127 4.39 16.46 -10.69
N ILE A 128 3.52 15.62 -10.12
CA ILE A 128 2.45 14.93 -10.85
C ILE A 128 1.39 15.93 -11.32
N ILE A 129 1.06 16.92 -10.48
CA ILE A 129 0.10 17.98 -10.82
C ILE A 129 0.63 18.83 -11.97
N ASP A 130 1.88 19.29 -11.87
CA ASP A 130 2.50 20.13 -12.90
C ASP A 130 2.55 19.38 -14.24
N ARG A 131 2.98 18.10 -14.21
CA ARG A 131 2.98 17.24 -15.41
C ARG A 131 1.57 17.07 -16.00
N HIS A 132 0.54 16.90 -15.17
CA HIS A 132 -0.84 16.79 -15.65
C HIS A 132 -1.31 18.11 -16.29
N TYR A 133 -0.91 19.24 -15.70
CA TYR A 133 -1.23 20.57 -16.22
C TYR A 133 -0.58 20.82 -17.58
N GLU A 134 0.68 20.43 -17.76
CA GLU A 134 1.40 20.58 -19.05
C GLU A 134 0.79 19.79 -20.21
N LEU A 135 0.13 18.67 -19.91
CA LEU A 135 -0.50 17.79 -20.91
C LEU A 135 -1.95 18.17 -21.24
N ARG A 136 -2.53 19.12 -20.50
CA ARG A 136 -3.93 19.54 -20.64
C ARG A 136 -4.06 20.73 -21.59
#